data_AF-R5IXD9-F1
#
_entry.id   AF-R5IXD9-F1
#
_cell.length_a   1.000
_cell.length_b   1.000
_cell.length_c   1.000
_cell.angle_alpha   90.00
_cell.angle_beta   90.00
_cell.angle_gamma   90.00
#
_symmetry.space_group_name_H-M   'P 1'
#
loop_
_entity.id
_entity.type
_entity.pdbx_description
1 polymer ?
#
loop_
_entity_poly.entity_id
_entity_poly.type
_entity_poly.pdbx_seq_one_letter_code
_entity_poly.pdbx_strand_id
1 'polypeptide(L)'
;MELGKLEKIELREVWRHEALDFTRWLARKENIALLSKEIGIDIEVIETEMSVGRYNVDIYARDTESNKKIVIENQLENTNHDHLGKMLVYAAGLDADIAIWIVKDVNEEHKQAVEWLNDNSFEKINIFLVKVELWQIDNSPIAPKFQVICEPNNWAKVLKQQSKENVSDLELKQMEYWQGFVDYAKSKDKTYISQRPSIYNWYVIRIGSSDYKIKLVHSVNSDMIRCQLEIFNDEIYKKLEQYRTEIDDKINGLEWEYLEDRKVNRISCNNSSKDNASSYVWLLDMVDRFKEVFLDYLNK
;
A
#
# COMPACT_ATOMS: atom_id res chain seq x y z
N MET A 1 26.98 26.84 0.89
CA MET A 1 25.69 26.12 0.88
C MET A 1 25.22 26.12 2.32
N GLU A 2 24.06 26.70 2.57
CA GLU A 2 23.44 26.76 3.91
C GLU A 2 22.52 25.54 4.06
N LEU A 3 22.63 24.83 5.17
CA LEU A 3 21.83 23.64 5.47
C LEU A 3 20.72 24.05 6.43
N GLY A 4 19.48 23.68 6.10
CA GLY A 4 18.33 23.96 6.97
C GLY A 4 18.30 23.09 8.22
N LYS A 5 17.60 23.56 9.26
CA LYS A 5 17.45 22.85 10.53
C LYS A 5 16.18 22.00 10.51
N LEU A 6 16.34 20.70 10.72
CA LEU A 6 15.23 19.76 10.84
C LEU A 6 14.73 19.74 12.29
N GLU A 7 13.45 20.04 12.49
CA GLU A 7 12.80 20.07 13.81
C GLU A 7 11.59 19.14 13.84
N LYS A 8 11.40 18.47 14.98
CA LYS A 8 10.21 17.64 15.24
C LYS A 8 9.15 18.52 15.90
N ILE A 9 7.93 18.47 15.37
CA ILE A 9 6.78 19.24 15.85
C ILE A 9 5.86 18.34 16.67
N GLU A 10 5.31 18.88 17.76
CA GLU A 10 4.36 18.15 18.60
C GLU A 10 3.01 17.97 17.88
N LEU A 11 2.49 16.74 17.86
CA LEU A 11 1.26 16.43 17.10
C LEU A 11 0.08 17.33 17.51
N ARG A 12 -0.05 17.60 18.82
CA ARG A 12 -1.13 18.41 19.39
C ARG A 12 -1.06 19.90 19.06
N GLU A 13 0.06 20.38 18.53
CA GLU A 13 0.16 21.76 18.02
C GLU A 13 -0.58 21.92 16.69
N VAL A 14 -0.62 20.86 15.87
CA VAL A 14 -1.29 20.83 14.56
C VAL A 14 -2.69 20.21 14.64
N TRP A 15 -2.83 19.09 15.36
CA TRP A 15 -4.08 18.37 15.56
C TRP A 15 -4.45 18.38 17.04
N ARG A 16 -5.25 19.37 17.45
CA ARG A 16 -5.64 19.53 18.85
C ARG A 16 -6.59 18.43 19.31
N HIS A 17 -7.44 17.97 18.40
CA HIS A 17 -8.43 16.92 18.61
C HIS A 17 -8.23 15.76 17.62
N GLU A 18 -8.24 14.52 18.12
CA GLU A 18 -8.04 13.31 17.32
C GLU A 18 -9.12 13.19 16.24
N ALA A 19 -10.39 13.08 16.66
CA ALA A 19 -11.52 12.93 15.73
C ALA A 19 -11.73 14.14 14.81
N LEU A 20 -11.65 15.37 15.35
CA LEU A 20 -12.01 16.58 14.60
C LEU A 20 -10.89 17.11 13.70
N ASP A 21 -9.63 16.88 14.06
CA ASP A 21 -8.49 17.39 13.30
C ASP A 21 -7.75 16.25 12.59
N PHE A 22 -7.21 15.27 13.34
CA PHE A 22 -6.35 14.24 12.77
C PHE A 22 -7.11 13.24 11.89
N THR A 23 -8.21 12.66 12.37
CA THR A 23 -9.04 11.70 11.60
C THR A 23 -9.55 12.34 10.31
N ARG A 24 -10.06 13.58 10.36
CA ARG A 24 -10.51 14.31 9.17
C ARG A 24 -9.37 14.67 8.21
N TRP A 25 -8.20 14.99 8.73
CA TRP A 25 -7.03 15.24 7.91
C TRP A 25 -6.59 13.95 7.22
N LEU A 26 -6.42 12.86 7.98
CA LEU A 26 -5.97 11.57 7.47
C LEU A 26 -6.93 10.99 6.43
N ALA A 27 -8.24 11.15 6.61
CA ALA A 27 -9.26 10.63 5.71
C ALA A 27 -9.25 11.23 4.30
N ARG A 28 -8.53 12.34 4.07
CA ARG A 28 -8.41 12.94 2.73
C ARG A 28 -7.55 12.06 1.83
N LYS A 29 -7.90 12.02 0.53
CA LYS A 29 -7.25 11.17 -0.48
C LYS A 29 -5.74 11.35 -0.52
N GLU A 30 -5.26 12.59 -0.41
CA GLU A 30 -3.83 12.90 -0.50
C GLU A 30 -3.06 12.45 0.75
N ASN A 31 -3.73 12.48 1.91
CA ASN A 31 -3.11 12.20 3.20
C ASN A 31 -3.12 10.71 3.52
N ILE A 32 -4.23 10.01 3.26
CA ILE A 32 -4.29 8.54 3.40
C ILE A 32 -3.29 7.86 2.47
N ALA A 33 -3.02 8.44 1.29
CA ALA A 33 -2.01 7.95 0.36
C ALA A 33 -0.60 7.91 0.97
N LEU A 34 -0.28 8.77 1.93
CA LEU A 34 0.99 8.75 2.67
C LEU A 34 1.09 7.49 3.55
N LEU A 35 0.02 7.16 4.25
CA LEU A 35 -0.08 5.93 5.05
C LEU A 35 -0.07 4.69 4.17
N SER A 36 -0.85 4.69 3.09
CA SER A 36 -0.88 3.63 2.08
C SER A 36 0.50 3.34 1.52
N LYS A 37 1.27 4.40 1.23
CA LYS A 37 2.65 4.29 0.75
C LYS A 37 3.54 3.55 1.75
N GLU A 38 3.49 3.94 3.01
CA GLU A 38 4.32 3.38 4.07
C GLU A 38 3.95 1.93 4.39
N ILE A 39 2.66 1.62 4.48
CA ILE A 39 2.17 0.26 4.80
C ILE A 39 2.26 -0.70 3.61
N GLY A 40 2.25 -0.18 2.37
CA GLY A 40 2.23 -1.01 1.17
C GLY A 40 0.84 -1.53 0.78
N ILE A 41 -0.23 -0.95 1.33
CA ILE A 41 -1.64 -1.31 1.04
C ILE A 41 -2.32 -0.10 0.40
N ASP A 42 -3.18 -0.31 -0.61
CA ASP A 42 -3.87 0.79 -1.29
C ASP A 42 -5.22 1.06 -0.62
N ILE A 43 -5.24 2.08 0.24
CA ILE A 43 -6.34 2.29 1.19
C ILE A 43 -7.36 3.28 0.60
N GLU A 44 -8.58 2.81 0.40
CA GLU A 44 -9.75 3.64 0.10
C GLU A 44 -10.58 3.85 1.37
N VAL A 45 -10.71 5.11 1.79
CA VAL A 45 -11.55 5.48 2.94
C VAL A 45 -13.02 5.39 2.54
N ILE A 46 -13.80 4.62 3.30
CA ILE A 46 -15.24 4.44 3.07
C ILE A 46 -16.02 5.39 3.97
N GLU A 47 -15.71 5.40 5.26
CA GLU A 47 -16.44 6.20 6.25
C GLU A 47 -15.52 6.57 7.43
N THR A 48 -15.71 7.77 7.96
CA THR A 48 -15.06 8.21 9.22
C THR A 48 -16.08 8.19 10.34
N GLU A 49 -15.67 7.86 11.56
CA GLU A 49 -16.55 7.79 12.74
C GLU A 49 -17.71 6.78 12.55
N MET A 50 -17.46 5.65 11.88
CA MET A 50 -18.49 4.64 11.61
C MET A 50 -18.92 3.96 12.92
N SER A 51 -20.22 3.91 13.16
CA SER A 51 -20.79 3.33 14.39
C SER A 51 -20.71 1.80 14.40
N VAL A 52 -20.12 1.25 15.47
CA VAL A 52 -20.05 -0.19 15.80
C VAL A 52 -20.67 -0.40 17.19
N GLY A 53 -21.97 -0.70 17.21
CA GLY A 53 -22.74 -0.83 18.44
C GLY A 53 -22.84 0.50 19.19
N ARG A 54 -22.09 0.64 20.30
CA ARG A 54 -22.08 1.86 21.14
C ARG A 54 -20.83 2.73 20.96
N TYR A 55 -19.95 2.32 20.06
CA TYR A 55 -18.64 2.94 19.82
C TYR A 55 -18.52 3.34 18.36
N ASN A 56 -17.54 4.17 18.03
CA ASN A 56 -17.26 4.56 16.65
C ASN A 56 -15.81 4.19 16.32
N VAL A 57 -15.61 3.58 15.15
CA VAL A 57 -14.26 3.42 14.58
C VAL A 57 -13.86 4.72 13.90
N ASP A 58 -12.64 5.19 14.11
CA ASP A 58 -12.18 6.48 13.58
C ASP A 58 -12.26 6.49 12.05
N ILE A 59 -11.73 5.45 11.39
CA ILE A 59 -11.83 5.28 9.93
C ILE A 59 -12.12 3.82 9.59
N TYR A 60 -13.19 3.61 8.82
CA TYR A 60 -13.45 2.38 8.10
C TYR A 60 -13.05 2.54 6.63
N ALA A 61 -12.29 1.59 6.13
CA ALA A 61 -11.66 1.64 4.82
C ALA A 61 -11.59 0.24 4.19
N ARG A 62 -11.07 0.18 2.97
CA ARG A 62 -10.85 -1.07 2.24
C ARG A 62 -9.56 -1.02 1.43
N ASP A 63 -8.91 -2.17 1.28
CA ASP A 63 -7.83 -2.36 0.31
C ASP A 63 -8.43 -2.47 -1.10
N THR A 64 -8.09 -1.55 -2.00
CA THR A 64 -8.62 -1.55 -3.37
C THR A 64 -8.12 -2.74 -4.19
N GLU A 65 -7.02 -3.38 -3.79
CA GLU A 65 -6.49 -4.53 -4.52
C GLU A 65 -7.16 -5.85 -4.15
N SER A 66 -7.30 -6.12 -2.86
CA SER A 66 -7.83 -7.39 -2.35
C SER A 66 -9.27 -7.32 -1.85
N ASN A 67 -9.88 -6.13 -1.82
CA ASN A 67 -11.18 -5.84 -1.19
C ASN A 67 -11.24 -6.15 0.32
N LYS A 68 -10.11 -6.38 0.98
CA LYS A 68 -10.02 -6.59 2.42
C LYS A 68 -10.50 -5.37 3.19
N LYS A 69 -11.27 -5.59 4.24
CA LYS A 69 -11.78 -4.54 5.12
C LYS A 69 -10.69 -4.07 6.06
N ILE A 70 -10.60 -2.75 6.23
CA ILE A 70 -9.59 -2.09 7.05
C ILE A 70 -10.29 -1.25 8.11
N VAL A 71 -9.88 -1.41 9.37
CA VAL A 71 -10.21 -0.46 10.45
C VAL A 71 -8.96 0.29 10.86
N ILE A 72 -9.08 1.60 11.06
CA ILE A 72 -7.98 2.45 11.54
C ILE A 72 -8.41 3.07 12.86
N GLU A 73 -7.56 2.92 13.87
CA GLU A 73 -7.67 3.58 15.17
C GLU A 73 -6.53 4.59 15.31
N ASN A 74 -6.86 5.84 15.59
CA ASN A 74 -5.90 6.92 15.74
C ASN A 74 -5.69 7.25 17.22
N GLN A 75 -4.45 7.56 17.58
CA GLN A 75 -4.09 7.98 18.93
C GLN A 75 -2.94 9.01 18.88
N LEU A 76 -3.17 10.24 19.33
CA LEU A 76 -2.16 11.30 19.40
C LEU A 76 -1.32 11.25 20.69
N GLU A 77 -1.49 10.19 21.48
CA GLU A 77 -0.71 9.81 22.66
C GLU A 77 0.15 8.56 22.42
N ASN A 78 0.93 8.19 23.44
CA ASN A 78 1.57 6.88 23.52
C ASN A 78 0.51 5.77 23.59
N THR A 79 0.82 4.61 23.00
CA THR A 79 -0.04 3.41 23.04
C THR A 79 -0.61 3.12 24.43
N ASN A 80 -1.90 2.81 24.51
CA ASN A 80 -2.54 2.40 25.76
C ASN A 80 -3.50 1.21 25.55
N HIS A 81 -3.91 0.59 26.66
CA HIS A 81 -4.82 -0.57 26.63
C HIS A 81 -6.23 -0.23 26.10
N ASP A 82 -6.69 1.01 26.28
CA ASP A 82 -8.02 1.43 25.82
C ASP A 82 -8.11 1.38 24.28
N HIS A 83 -7.16 2.01 23.59
CA HIS A 83 -7.15 2.04 22.12
C HIS A 83 -6.84 0.67 21.51
N LEU A 84 -5.94 -0.12 22.14
CA LEU A 84 -5.72 -1.50 21.72
C LEU A 84 -7.02 -2.33 21.83
N GLY A 85 -7.74 -2.19 22.93
CA GLY A 85 -9.02 -2.86 23.16
C GLY A 85 -10.09 -2.43 22.15
N LYS A 86 -10.24 -1.13 21.91
CA LYS A 86 -11.15 -0.56 20.90
C LYS A 86 -10.84 -1.11 19.52
N MET A 87 -9.59 -1.03 19.08
CA MET A 87 -9.15 -1.53 17.77
C MET A 87 -9.51 -3.01 17.58
N LEU A 88 -9.31 -3.86 18.60
CA LEU A 88 -9.71 -5.27 18.55
C LEU A 88 -11.23 -5.46 18.48
N VAL A 89 -11.98 -4.70 19.27
CA VAL A 89 -13.45 -4.75 19.26
C VAL A 89 -14.01 -4.30 17.91
N TYR A 90 -13.46 -3.24 17.31
CA TYR A 90 -13.89 -2.73 16.01
C TYR A 90 -13.58 -3.72 14.90
N ALA A 91 -12.36 -4.28 14.90
CA ALA A 91 -12.00 -5.30 13.93
C ALA A 91 -12.90 -6.53 14.03
N ALA A 92 -13.21 -7.00 15.24
CA ALA A 92 -14.14 -8.11 15.43
C ALA A 92 -15.59 -7.77 15.04
N GLY A 93 -16.05 -6.56 15.38
CA GLY A 93 -17.43 -6.12 15.11
C GLY A 93 -17.72 -5.85 13.64
N LEU A 94 -16.71 -5.46 12.86
CA LEU A 94 -16.82 -5.19 11.42
C LEU A 94 -16.30 -6.35 10.57
N ASP A 95 -15.82 -7.43 11.20
CA ASP A 95 -15.19 -8.56 10.53
C ASP A 95 -14.06 -8.08 9.59
N ALA A 96 -13.16 -7.28 10.16
CA ALA A 96 -12.08 -6.61 9.45
C ALA A 96 -10.85 -7.51 9.28
N ASP A 97 -10.32 -7.58 8.07
CA ASP A 97 -9.13 -8.36 7.74
C ASP A 97 -7.83 -7.69 8.22
N ILE A 98 -7.84 -6.36 8.32
CA ILE A 98 -6.69 -5.52 8.64
C ILE A 98 -7.11 -4.47 9.68
N ALA A 99 -6.29 -4.31 10.71
CA ALA A 99 -6.37 -3.20 11.65
C ALA A 99 -5.10 -2.38 11.62
N ILE A 100 -5.22 -1.06 11.60
CA ILE A 100 -4.10 -0.12 11.60
C ILE A 100 -4.24 0.76 12.84
N TRP A 101 -3.30 0.67 13.76
CA TRP A 101 -3.23 1.51 14.95
C TRP A 101 -2.15 2.57 14.76
N ILE A 102 -2.57 3.83 14.62
CA ILE A 102 -1.67 4.97 14.40
C ILE A 102 -1.47 5.71 15.71
N VAL A 103 -0.22 5.86 16.14
CA VAL A 103 0.13 6.39 17.47
C VAL A 103 1.23 7.44 17.43
N LYS A 104 1.29 8.32 18.45
CA LYS A 104 2.42 9.25 18.63
C LYS A 104 3.70 8.51 18.99
N ASP A 105 3.63 7.59 19.94
CA ASP A 105 4.75 6.76 20.35
C ASP A 105 4.30 5.39 20.84
N VAL A 106 5.23 4.45 20.88
CA VAL A 106 4.97 3.04 21.15
C VAL A 106 5.64 2.62 22.45
N ASN A 107 4.84 2.19 23.43
CA ASN A 107 5.32 1.42 24.57
C ASN A 107 5.68 -0.01 24.12
N GLU A 108 6.79 -0.54 24.61
CA GLU A 108 7.35 -1.83 24.16
C GLU A 108 6.39 -3.00 24.45
N GLU A 109 5.64 -2.95 25.56
CA GLU A 109 4.67 -3.97 25.93
C GLU A 109 3.51 -4.05 24.92
N HIS A 110 3.04 -2.91 24.41
CA HIS A 110 2.00 -2.89 23.38
C HIS A 110 2.54 -3.37 22.02
N LYS A 111 3.80 -3.05 21.69
CA LYS A 111 4.45 -3.59 20.50
C LYS A 111 4.52 -5.13 20.57
N GLN A 112 5.00 -5.68 21.69
CA GLN A 112 5.05 -7.13 21.92
C GLN A 112 3.67 -7.78 21.85
N ALA A 113 2.63 -7.11 22.39
CA ALA A 113 1.26 -7.60 22.29
C ALA A 113 0.78 -7.66 20.83
N VAL A 114 1.03 -6.62 20.04
CA VAL A 114 0.67 -6.60 18.61
C VAL A 114 1.45 -7.67 17.82
N GLU A 115 2.75 -7.85 18.08
CA GLU A 115 3.56 -8.92 17.49
C GLU A 115 2.98 -10.30 17.82
N TRP A 116 2.68 -10.55 19.10
CA TRP A 116 2.08 -11.79 19.55
C TRP A 116 0.72 -12.05 18.89
N LEU A 117 -0.13 -11.02 18.79
CA LEU A 117 -1.42 -11.13 18.10
C LEU A 117 -1.21 -11.49 16.63
N ASN A 118 -0.31 -10.80 15.92
CA ASN A 118 -0.02 -11.10 14.52
C ASN A 118 0.44 -12.55 14.31
N ASP A 119 1.26 -13.07 15.22
CA ASP A 119 1.77 -14.43 15.16
C ASP A 119 0.73 -15.50 15.49
N ASN A 120 -0.30 -15.17 16.27
CA ASN A 120 -1.25 -16.14 16.83
C ASN A 120 -2.69 -15.98 16.30
N SER A 121 -2.99 -14.98 15.47
CA SER A 121 -4.36 -14.68 15.03
C SER A 121 -4.92 -15.64 13.97
N PHE A 122 -4.19 -16.67 13.52
CA PHE A 122 -4.63 -17.67 12.52
C PHE A 122 -5.54 -17.08 11.42
N GLU A 123 -5.04 -16.06 10.72
CA GLU A 123 -5.70 -15.34 9.62
C GLU A 123 -6.85 -14.38 9.96
N LYS A 124 -7.31 -14.28 11.22
CA LYS A 124 -8.48 -13.44 11.54
C LYS A 124 -8.23 -11.94 11.40
N ILE A 125 -7.00 -11.49 11.64
CA ILE A 125 -6.66 -10.07 11.61
C ILE A 125 -5.17 -9.86 11.32
N ASN A 126 -4.88 -8.83 10.54
CA ASN A 126 -3.55 -8.32 10.24
C ASN A 126 -3.39 -6.95 10.89
N ILE A 127 -2.59 -6.86 11.94
CA ILE A 127 -2.45 -5.63 12.72
C ILE A 127 -1.17 -4.89 12.29
N PHE A 128 -1.31 -3.63 11.91
CA PHE A 128 -0.21 -2.70 11.73
C PHE A 128 -0.17 -1.73 12.90
N LEU A 129 1.00 -1.57 13.53
CA LEU A 129 1.26 -0.51 14.50
C LEU A 129 2.15 0.53 13.82
N VAL A 130 1.65 1.75 13.69
CA VAL A 130 2.29 2.82 12.93
C VAL A 130 2.53 4.02 13.82
N LYS A 131 3.76 4.51 13.83
CA LYS A 131 4.10 5.78 14.48
C LYS A 131 3.89 6.93 13.50
N VAL A 132 3.26 8.00 13.95
CA VAL A 132 3.15 9.27 13.20
C VAL A 132 3.99 10.36 13.87
N GLU A 133 4.75 11.08 13.06
CA GLU A 133 5.55 12.24 13.46
C GLU A 133 5.28 13.43 12.55
N LEU A 134 5.53 14.64 13.06
CA LEU A 134 5.53 15.85 12.27
C LEU A 134 6.93 16.45 12.26
N TRP A 135 7.38 16.88 11.09
CA TRP A 135 8.71 17.41 10.86
C TRP A 135 8.64 18.73 10.09
N GLN A 136 9.54 19.66 10.36
CA GLN A 136 9.66 20.92 9.66
C GLN A 136 11.13 21.23 9.38
N ILE A 137 11.43 21.77 8.20
CA ILE A 137 12.77 22.28 7.87
C ILE A 137 12.68 23.79 7.83
N ASP A 138 13.33 24.46 8.78
CA ASP A 138 13.24 25.90 8.98
C ASP A 138 11.77 26.37 8.96
N ASN A 139 11.36 27.16 7.95
CA ASN A 139 10.01 27.67 7.78
C ASN A 139 9.20 26.95 6.68
N SER A 140 9.58 25.72 6.31
CA SER A 140 8.82 24.91 5.36
C SER A 140 7.41 24.60 5.88
N PRO A 141 6.48 24.15 5.02
CA PRO A 141 5.29 23.46 5.50
C PRO A 141 5.66 22.26 6.39
N ILE A 142 4.80 21.99 7.38
CA ILE A 142 4.97 20.82 8.28
C ILE A 142 4.69 19.55 7.48
N ALA A 143 5.61 18.59 7.56
CA ALA A 143 5.56 17.32 6.87
C ALA A 143 5.22 16.18 7.85
N PRO A 144 4.11 15.46 7.63
CA PRO A 144 3.83 14.23 8.37
C PRO A 144 4.72 13.08 7.88
N LYS A 145 5.14 12.23 8.80
CA LYS A 145 5.90 11.02 8.53
C LYS A 145 5.27 9.84 9.26
N PHE A 146 4.87 8.83 8.51
CA PHE A 146 4.47 7.54 9.06
C PHE A 146 5.66 6.60 9.11
N GLN A 147 5.70 5.73 10.11
CA GLN A 147 6.69 4.68 10.25
C GLN A 147 6.02 3.42 10.78
N VAL A 148 6.09 2.33 10.02
CA VAL A 148 5.61 1.02 10.49
C VAL A 148 6.55 0.51 11.59
N ILE A 149 5.99 0.30 12.78
CA ILE A 149 6.70 -0.23 13.96
C ILE A 149 6.48 -1.74 14.10
N CYS A 150 5.26 -2.20 13.84
CA CYS A 150 4.92 -3.61 13.79
C CYS A 150 3.98 -3.86 12.60
N GLU A 151 4.11 -5.02 11.97
CA GLU A 151 3.28 -5.46 10.86
C GLU A 151 3.10 -6.99 10.90
N PRO A 152 2.14 -7.53 10.15
CA PRO A 152 1.96 -8.98 10.06
C PRO A 152 3.13 -9.66 9.36
N ASN A 153 3.64 -10.74 9.94
CA ASN A 153 4.61 -11.60 9.27
C ASN A 153 3.90 -12.60 8.35
N ASN A 154 3.63 -12.17 7.11
CA ASN A 154 2.97 -13.01 6.10
C ASN A 154 3.76 -14.30 5.83
N TRP A 155 5.10 -14.26 5.86
CA TRP A 155 5.94 -15.45 5.66
C TRP A 155 5.70 -16.50 6.74
N ALA A 156 5.71 -16.10 8.01
CA ALA A 156 5.42 -17.00 9.13
C ALA A 156 3.99 -17.52 9.11
N LYS A 157 3.01 -16.71 8.67
CA LYS A 157 1.62 -17.14 8.52
C LYS A 157 1.48 -18.24 7.46
N VAL A 158 2.06 -18.04 6.28
CA VAL A 158 2.05 -19.03 5.19
C VAL A 158 2.74 -20.33 5.62
N LEU A 159 3.91 -20.26 6.27
CA LEU A 159 4.60 -21.45 6.80
C LEU A 159 3.80 -22.17 7.89
N LYS A 160 3.13 -21.45 8.80
CA LYS A 160 2.30 -22.08 9.84
C LYS A 160 1.11 -22.81 9.24
N GLN A 161 0.50 -22.27 8.19
CA GLN A 161 -0.61 -22.92 7.52
C GLN A 161 -0.21 -24.21 6.79
N GLN A 162 1.04 -24.34 6.30
CA GLN A 162 1.54 -25.61 5.72
C GLN A 162 1.36 -26.78 6.70
N SER A 163 1.50 -26.52 8.00
CA SER A 163 1.36 -27.55 9.03
C SER A 163 -0.09 -28.04 9.25
N LYS A 164 -1.09 -27.38 8.64
CA LYS A 164 -2.53 -27.65 8.82
C LYS A 164 -3.26 -28.12 7.55
N GLU A 165 -2.54 -28.73 6.60
CA GLU A 165 -3.08 -29.37 5.37
C GLU A 165 -3.86 -28.46 4.40
N ASN A 166 -3.94 -27.15 4.63
CA ASN A 166 -4.65 -26.19 3.76
C ASN A 166 -3.83 -24.93 3.48
N VAL A 167 -2.84 -25.02 2.60
CA VAL A 167 -2.24 -23.87 1.88
C VAL A 167 -2.08 -24.23 0.43
N SER A 168 -2.42 -23.30 -0.44
CA SER A 168 -2.17 -23.45 -1.87
C SER A 168 -0.67 -23.27 -2.13
N ASP A 169 0.02 -24.28 -2.67
CA ASP A 169 1.40 -24.17 -3.19
C ASP A 169 1.60 -22.94 -4.10
N LEU A 170 0.51 -22.37 -4.61
CA LEU A 170 0.43 -21.18 -5.42
C LEU A 170 0.85 -19.89 -4.69
N GLU A 171 0.38 -19.65 -3.46
CA GLU A 171 0.68 -18.40 -2.72
C GLU A 171 2.17 -18.30 -2.38
N LEU A 172 2.78 -19.44 -2.02
CA LEU A 172 4.22 -19.55 -1.80
C LEU A 172 5.00 -19.23 -3.08
N LYS A 173 4.64 -19.87 -4.20
CA LYS A 173 5.28 -19.61 -5.49
C LYS A 173 5.16 -18.15 -5.92
N GLN A 174 4.01 -17.52 -5.66
CA GLN A 174 3.80 -16.09 -5.97
C GLN A 174 4.69 -15.21 -5.10
N MET A 175 4.76 -15.48 -3.80
CA MET A 175 5.60 -14.71 -2.89
C MET A 175 7.09 -14.88 -3.20
N GLU A 176 7.56 -16.11 -3.46
CA GLU A 176 8.93 -16.40 -3.88
C GLU A 176 9.28 -15.70 -5.20
N TYR A 177 8.35 -15.71 -6.17
CA TYR A 177 8.55 -15.03 -7.44
C TYR A 177 8.77 -13.52 -7.26
N TRP A 178 7.91 -12.85 -6.48
CA TRP A 178 8.03 -11.41 -6.25
C TRP A 178 9.24 -11.05 -5.39
N GLN A 179 9.63 -11.91 -4.44
CA GLN A 179 10.88 -11.76 -3.70
C GLN A 179 12.08 -11.79 -4.65
N GLY A 180 12.13 -12.77 -5.56
CA GLY A 180 13.16 -12.85 -6.59
C GLY A 180 13.19 -11.62 -7.51
N PHE A 181 12.02 -11.09 -7.90
CA PHE A 181 11.93 -9.85 -8.68
C PHE A 181 12.49 -8.63 -7.91
N VAL A 182 12.14 -8.49 -6.63
CA VAL A 182 12.64 -7.39 -5.77
C VAL A 182 14.16 -7.49 -5.61
N ASP A 183 14.70 -8.68 -5.37
CA ASP A 183 16.14 -8.88 -5.21
C ASP A 183 16.89 -8.61 -6.52
N TYR A 184 16.33 -9.05 -7.65
CA TYR A 184 16.84 -8.69 -8.97
C TYR A 184 16.85 -7.17 -9.20
N ALA A 185 15.75 -6.47 -8.90
CA ALA A 185 15.66 -5.01 -9.05
C ALA A 185 16.67 -4.28 -8.16
N LYS A 186 16.85 -4.72 -6.91
CA LYS A 186 17.88 -4.19 -6.00
C LYS A 186 19.29 -4.41 -6.55
N SER A 187 19.58 -5.56 -7.15
CA SER A 187 20.87 -5.83 -7.80
C SER A 187 21.17 -4.91 -9.00
N LYS A 188 20.17 -4.20 -9.51
CA LYS A 188 20.26 -3.19 -10.57
C LYS A 188 20.13 -1.75 -10.05
N ASP A 189 20.29 -1.55 -8.73
CA ASP A 189 20.15 -0.25 -8.04
C ASP A 189 18.76 0.41 -8.21
N LYS A 190 17.72 -0.38 -8.53
CA LYS A 190 16.35 0.12 -8.71
C LYS A 190 15.61 0.19 -7.37
N THR A 191 16.06 1.07 -6.49
CA THR A 191 15.56 1.20 -5.11
C THR A 191 14.10 1.67 -4.98
N TYR A 192 13.49 2.18 -6.06
CA TYR A 192 12.05 2.49 -6.10
C TYR A 192 11.16 1.23 -6.17
N ILE A 193 11.75 0.05 -6.44
CA ILE A 193 11.11 -1.25 -6.25
C ILE A 193 11.31 -1.64 -4.79
N SER A 194 10.53 -0.99 -3.91
CA SER A 194 10.69 -1.10 -2.46
C SER A 194 9.51 -1.75 -1.75
N GLN A 195 8.42 -2.03 -2.46
CA GLN A 195 7.27 -2.69 -1.85
C GLN A 195 7.63 -4.12 -1.48
N ARG A 196 7.07 -4.60 -0.38
CA ARG A 196 7.29 -5.97 0.08
C ARG A 196 6.58 -6.95 -0.86
N PRO A 197 7.20 -8.09 -1.16
CA PRO A 197 6.51 -9.18 -1.85
C PRO A 197 5.23 -9.57 -1.13
N SER A 198 4.21 -9.92 -1.92
CA SER A 198 2.92 -10.37 -1.41
C SER A 198 2.60 -11.77 -1.91
N ILE A 199 1.60 -12.40 -1.31
CA ILE A 199 1.06 -13.70 -1.73
C ILE A 199 0.14 -13.61 -2.94
N TYR A 200 0.02 -12.44 -3.57
CA TYR A 200 -0.84 -12.23 -4.72
C TYR A 200 -0.07 -12.42 -6.03
N ASN A 201 -0.80 -12.68 -7.12
CA ASN A 201 -0.22 -12.78 -8.46
C ASN A 201 0.15 -11.42 -9.06
N TRP A 202 0.16 -10.34 -8.27
CA TRP A 202 0.52 -8.99 -8.70
C TRP A 202 1.49 -8.31 -7.74
N TYR A 203 2.16 -7.27 -8.25
CA TYR A 203 3.04 -6.38 -7.51
C TYR A 203 2.80 -4.94 -7.95
N VAL A 204 2.61 -4.03 -7.01
CA VAL A 204 2.28 -2.62 -7.30
C VAL A 204 3.54 -1.75 -7.16
N ILE A 205 3.63 -0.74 -8.00
CA ILE A 205 4.69 0.27 -7.97
C ILE A 205 4.02 1.64 -8.05
N ARG A 206 4.21 2.44 -7.00
CA ARG A 206 3.66 3.81 -6.92
C ARG A 206 4.61 4.80 -7.59
N ILE A 207 4.08 5.65 -8.46
CA ILE A 207 4.87 6.53 -9.32
C ILE A 207 4.50 8.01 -9.17
N GLY A 208 4.45 8.49 -7.92
CA GLY A 208 4.39 9.93 -7.62
C GLY A 208 3.00 10.57 -7.57
N SER A 209 1.93 9.83 -7.88
CA SER A 209 0.54 10.27 -7.73
C SER A 209 -0.33 9.15 -7.14
N SER A 210 -1.44 9.54 -6.50
CA SER A 210 -2.51 8.61 -6.08
C SER A 210 -3.54 8.35 -7.18
N ASP A 211 -3.47 9.08 -8.30
CA ASP A 211 -4.41 8.93 -9.42
C ASP A 211 -4.03 7.82 -10.40
N TYR A 212 -2.82 7.27 -10.28
CA TYR A 212 -2.36 6.17 -11.13
C TYR A 212 -1.24 5.38 -10.46
N LYS A 213 -1.09 4.12 -10.85
CA LYS A 213 -0.03 3.22 -10.38
C LYS A 213 0.39 2.25 -11.48
N ILE A 214 1.63 1.79 -11.40
CA ILE A 214 2.08 0.66 -12.21
C ILE A 214 1.76 -0.61 -11.43
N LYS A 215 1.19 -1.59 -12.11
CA LYS A 215 0.93 -2.93 -11.58
C LYS A 215 1.59 -3.96 -12.48
N LEU A 216 2.31 -4.86 -11.87
CA LEU A 216 2.90 -6.02 -12.51
C LEU A 216 2.02 -7.22 -12.18
N VAL A 217 1.82 -8.11 -13.15
CA VAL A 217 1.09 -9.35 -12.95
C VAL A 217 1.95 -10.51 -13.43
N HIS A 218 1.99 -11.59 -12.67
CA HIS A 218 2.63 -12.84 -13.04
C HIS A 218 1.67 -14.00 -12.76
N SER A 219 1.32 -14.74 -13.82
CA SER A 219 0.49 -15.94 -13.71
C SER A 219 1.38 -17.18 -13.67
N VAL A 220 1.50 -17.78 -12.49
CA VAL A 220 2.30 -19.01 -12.25
C VAL A 220 1.87 -20.17 -13.16
N ASN A 221 0.61 -20.20 -13.62
CA ASN A 221 0.07 -21.31 -14.40
C ASN A 221 0.16 -21.13 -15.92
N SER A 222 0.41 -19.91 -16.42
CA SER A 222 0.27 -19.61 -17.85
C SER A 222 1.47 -18.89 -18.46
N ASP A 223 2.62 -18.88 -17.76
CA ASP A 223 3.85 -18.19 -18.15
C ASP A 223 3.62 -16.71 -18.53
N MET A 224 2.51 -16.11 -18.09
CA MET A 224 2.08 -14.79 -18.52
C MET A 224 2.58 -13.75 -17.55
N ILE A 225 3.23 -12.74 -18.10
CA ILE A 225 3.63 -11.54 -17.38
C ILE A 225 3.03 -10.31 -18.03
N ARG A 226 2.70 -9.32 -17.21
CA ARG A 226 2.11 -8.06 -17.67
C ARG A 226 2.67 -6.91 -16.86
N CYS A 227 2.92 -5.81 -17.54
CA CYS A 227 3.08 -4.50 -16.93
C CYS A 227 1.89 -3.64 -17.35
N GLN A 228 1.21 -3.02 -16.40
CA GLN A 228 0.05 -2.18 -16.68
C GLN A 228 0.10 -0.89 -15.86
N LEU A 229 -0.29 0.21 -16.49
CA LEU A 229 -0.65 1.45 -15.82
C LEU A 229 -2.15 1.40 -15.52
N GLU A 230 -2.50 1.40 -14.23
CA GLU A 230 -3.87 1.57 -13.76
C GLU A 230 -4.09 3.03 -13.40
N ILE A 231 -5.18 3.62 -13.92
CA ILE A 231 -5.51 5.04 -13.82
C ILE A 231 -6.92 5.17 -13.24
N PHE A 232 -6.99 5.80 -12.07
CA PHE A 232 -8.22 6.01 -11.29
C PHE A 232 -8.91 7.34 -11.61
N ASN A 233 -8.22 8.23 -12.33
CA ASN A 233 -8.74 9.53 -12.73
C ASN A 233 -9.01 9.56 -14.24
N ASP A 234 -10.28 9.68 -14.62
CA ASP A 234 -10.71 9.69 -16.03
C ASP A 234 -10.11 10.85 -16.84
N GLU A 235 -9.86 12.01 -16.22
CA GLU A 235 -9.23 13.15 -16.91
C GLU A 235 -7.79 12.83 -17.30
N ILE A 236 -7.07 12.14 -16.41
CA ILE A 236 -5.71 11.67 -16.68
C ILE A 236 -5.71 10.67 -17.83
N TYR A 237 -6.64 9.71 -17.82
CA TYR A 237 -6.75 8.75 -18.91
C TYR A 237 -7.05 9.43 -20.25
N LYS A 238 -8.03 10.34 -20.28
CA LYS A 238 -8.37 11.12 -21.48
C LYS A 238 -7.20 11.95 -21.98
N LYS A 239 -6.38 12.51 -21.07
CA LYS A 239 -5.17 13.24 -21.43
C LYS A 239 -4.16 12.32 -22.13
N LEU A 240 -3.90 11.14 -21.59
CA LEU A 240 -3.02 10.16 -22.22
C LEU A 240 -3.55 9.68 -23.57
N GLU A 241 -4.86 9.51 -23.70
CA GLU A 241 -5.51 9.07 -24.94
C GLU A 241 -5.30 10.08 -26.10
N GLN A 242 -5.15 11.38 -25.81
CA GLN A 242 -4.80 12.39 -26.82
C GLN A 242 -3.44 12.14 -27.47
N TYR A 243 -2.53 11.46 -26.76
CA TYR A 243 -1.19 11.12 -27.23
C TYR A 243 -1.04 9.64 -27.59
N ARG A 244 -2.15 8.90 -27.74
CA ARG A 244 -2.14 7.44 -27.92
C ARG A 244 -1.19 6.97 -29.01
N THR A 245 -1.22 7.58 -30.20
CA THR A 245 -0.33 7.19 -31.30
C THR A 245 1.15 7.39 -30.95
N GLU A 246 1.51 8.53 -30.33
CA GLU A 246 2.89 8.80 -29.92
C GLU A 246 3.36 7.89 -28.77
N ILE A 247 2.43 7.44 -27.92
CA ILE A 247 2.71 6.49 -26.83
C ILE A 247 2.88 5.08 -27.40
N ASP A 248 1.98 4.64 -28.27
CA ASP A 248 2.01 3.31 -28.91
C ASP A 248 3.27 3.14 -29.77
N ASP A 249 3.77 4.20 -30.42
CA ASP A 249 5.05 4.17 -31.16
C ASP A 249 6.27 4.01 -30.24
N LYS A 250 6.20 4.51 -29.00
CA LYS A 250 7.27 4.36 -27.99
C LYS A 250 7.19 3.04 -27.25
N ILE A 251 6.00 2.48 -27.09
CA ILE A 251 5.74 1.21 -26.40
C ILE A 251 4.87 0.31 -27.28
N ASN A 252 5.52 -0.56 -28.04
CA ASN A 252 4.83 -1.54 -28.87
C ASN A 252 4.01 -2.53 -28.03
N GLY A 253 2.80 -2.85 -28.50
CA GLY A 253 1.95 -3.89 -27.91
C GLY A 253 1.13 -3.41 -26.70
N LEU A 254 0.82 -2.12 -26.62
CA LEU A 254 -0.09 -1.60 -25.61
C LEU A 254 -1.56 -1.91 -25.93
N GLU A 255 -2.27 -2.32 -24.90
CA GLU A 255 -3.70 -2.52 -24.88
C GLU A 255 -4.33 -1.49 -23.94
N TRP A 256 -5.30 -0.73 -24.45
CA TRP A 256 -6.03 0.29 -23.72
C TRP A 256 -7.44 -0.24 -23.41
N GLU A 257 -7.79 -0.41 -22.13
CA GLU A 257 -9.03 -1.05 -21.67
C GLU A 257 -9.62 -0.32 -20.46
N TYR A 258 -10.96 -0.28 -20.36
CA TYR A 258 -11.65 0.11 -19.13
C TYR A 258 -12.10 -1.13 -18.35
N LEU A 259 -11.70 -1.23 -17.08
CA LEU A 259 -12.07 -2.32 -16.18
C LEU A 259 -13.32 -1.94 -15.40
N GLU A 260 -14.46 -2.48 -15.82
CA GLU A 260 -15.77 -2.10 -15.28
C GLU A 260 -15.96 -2.54 -13.82
N ASP A 261 -15.40 -3.70 -13.44
CA ASP A 261 -15.43 -4.26 -12.09
C ASP A 261 -14.70 -3.38 -11.07
N ARG A 262 -13.57 -2.80 -11.49
CA ARG A 262 -12.72 -1.94 -10.65
C ARG A 262 -12.97 -0.45 -10.85
N LYS A 263 -13.70 -0.07 -11.89
CA LYS A 263 -13.87 1.33 -12.34
C LYS A 263 -12.53 2.02 -12.58
N VAL A 264 -11.64 1.33 -13.29
CA VAL A 264 -10.26 1.77 -13.53
C VAL A 264 -9.95 1.70 -15.01
N ASN A 265 -9.31 2.73 -15.54
CA ASN A 265 -8.74 2.67 -16.88
C ASN A 265 -7.37 2.00 -16.82
N ARG A 266 -7.07 1.12 -17.76
CA ARG A 266 -5.84 0.34 -17.83
C ARG A 266 -5.16 0.52 -19.18
N ILE A 267 -3.85 0.73 -19.15
CA ILE A 267 -2.98 0.64 -20.32
C ILE A 267 -1.94 -0.44 -20.04
N SER A 268 -1.95 -1.55 -20.77
CA SER A 268 -1.14 -2.74 -20.44
C SER A 268 -0.31 -3.26 -21.59
N CYS A 269 0.88 -3.77 -21.29
CA CYS A 269 1.69 -4.57 -22.20
C CYS A 269 1.79 -6.00 -21.65
N ASN A 270 1.56 -7.00 -22.50
CA ASN A 270 1.63 -8.41 -22.14
C ASN A 270 2.88 -9.06 -22.73
N ASN A 271 3.45 -10.05 -22.04
CA ASN A 271 4.47 -10.94 -22.56
C ASN A 271 4.33 -12.33 -21.94
N SER A 272 5.05 -13.31 -22.48
CA SER A 272 5.18 -14.64 -21.89
C SER A 272 6.64 -14.99 -21.65
N SER A 273 6.92 -15.59 -20.49
CA SER A 273 8.25 -16.01 -20.11
C SER A 273 8.20 -17.31 -19.31
N LYS A 274 9.05 -18.26 -19.71
CA LYS A 274 9.13 -19.62 -19.13
C LYS A 274 10.08 -19.74 -17.95
N ASP A 275 10.87 -18.70 -17.71
CA ASP A 275 11.85 -18.67 -16.63
C ASP A 275 11.83 -17.32 -15.93
N ASN A 276 12.09 -17.36 -14.62
CA ASN A 276 12.03 -16.19 -13.77
C ASN A 276 13.07 -15.12 -14.15
N ALA A 277 14.25 -15.50 -14.63
CA ALA A 277 15.30 -14.51 -14.92
C ALA A 277 14.90 -13.63 -16.11
N SER A 278 14.43 -14.26 -17.20
CA SER A 278 13.90 -13.56 -18.37
C SER A 278 12.67 -12.71 -18.03
N SER A 279 11.79 -13.23 -17.16
CA SER A 279 10.60 -12.49 -16.74
C SER A 279 10.95 -11.25 -15.92
N TYR A 280 11.93 -11.33 -15.00
CA TYR A 280 12.38 -10.19 -14.20
C TYR A 280 13.03 -9.11 -15.06
N VAL A 281 13.85 -9.50 -16.04
CA VAL A 281 14.47 -8.57 -16.99
C VAL A 281 13.38 -7.78 -17.74
N TRP A 282 12.41 -8.48 -18.31
CA TRP A 282 11.35 -7.84 -19.08
C TRP A 282 10.46 -6.95 -18.20
N LEU A 283 10.06 -7.41 -17.01
CA LEU A 283 9.25 -6.63 -16.10
C LEU A 283 9.96 -5.34 -15.68
N LEU A 284 11.25 -5.40 -15.36
CA LEU A 284 12.00 -4.23 -14.93
C LEU A 284 12.21 -3.21 -16.06
N ASP A 285 12.56 -3.67 -17.27
CA ASP A 285 12.66 -2.82 -18.46
C ASP A 285 11.32 -2.13 -18.75
N MET A 286 10.23 -2.90 -18.69
CA MET A 286 8.91 -2.35 -18.95
C MET A 286 8.51 -1.33 -17.89
N VAL A 287 8.80 -1.55 -16.60
CA VAL A 287 8.58 -0.54 -15.55
C VAL A 287 9.32 0.77 -15.85
N ASP A 288 10.60 0.68 -16.25
CA ASP A 288 11.38 1.87 -16.60
C ASP A 288 10.75 2.63 -17.77
N ARG A 289 10.37 1.93 -18.84
CA ARG A 289 9.71 2.51 -20.01
C ARG A 289 8.35 3.12 -19.69
N PHE A 290 7.52 2.43 -18.90
CA PHE A 290 6.24 2.97 -18.45
C PHE A 290 6.46 4.25 -17.63
N LYS A 291 7.40 4.26 -16.69
CA LYS A 291 7.71 5.47 -15.91
C LYS A 291 8.15 6.62 -16.80
N GLU A 292 9.12 6.40 -17.68
CA GLU A 292 9.63 7.44 -18.58
C GLU A 292 8.52 7.98 -19.49
N VAL A 293 7.88 7.11 -20.26
CA VAL A 293 6.92 7.51 -21.29
C VAL A 293 5.68 8.14 -20.67
N PHE A 294 5.03 7.49 -19.69
CA PHE A 294 3.78 8.04 -19.17
C PHE A 294 4.01 9.31 -18.35
N LEU A 295 5.07 9.40 -17.54
CA LEU A 295 5.34 10.65 -16.81
C LEU A 295 5.63 11.82 -17.77
N ASP A 296 6.32 11.59 -18.88
CA ASP A 296 6.54 12.63 -19.90
C ASP A 296 5.22 13.19 -20.45
N TYR A 297 4.28 12.33 -20.85
CA TYR A 297 2.99 12.77 -21.41
C TYR A 297 2.03 13.33 -20.36
N LEU A 298 2.14 12.89 -19.11
CA LEU A 298 1.38 13.47 -18.01
C LEU A 298 1.83 14.91 -17.69
N ASN A 299 3.08 15.24 -17.98
CA ASN A 299 3.66 16.57 -17.73
C ASN A 299 3.59 17.53 -18.94
N LYS A 300 3.21 17.06 -20.13
CA LYS A 300 2.90 17.90 -21.30
C LYS A 300 1.61 18.71 -21.09
#